data_AF-A0A927U8T2-F1
#
_entry.id   AF-A0A927U8T2-F1
#
_cell.length_a   1.000
_cell.length_b   1.000
_cell.length_c   1.000
_cell.angle_alpha   90.00
_cell.angle_beta   90.00
_cell.angle_gamma   90.00
#
_symmetry.space_group_name_H-M   'P 1'
#
loop_
_entity.id
_entity.type
_entity.pdbx_description
1 polymer ?
#
loop_
_entity_poly.entity_id
_entity_poly.type
_entity_poly.pdbx_seq_one_letter_code
_entity_poly.pdbx_strand_id
1 'polypeptide(L)'
;MQDIKINISYSITTNTFSTPEPNQSISQQLANTVRKLQEEANNSSKQSDEKMEARIQAKIKSGKKLSSKEETYLKEHNPELYMQYLRIRKMAQCLEERLKHAKSKEEVNDIIFQTFNSISDKDEYKEAIINALNEVVKDFQHSDAFQKLPATNEEALNHKNSNIPNSNNDQNDTDDRIEPSEHDFDPMTWSPLQDVIDAMPTFDMSS
;
A
#
# COMPACT_ATOMS: atom_id res chain seq x y z
N MET A 1 16.30 -43.02 -27.07
CA MET A 1 16.49 -42.36 -25.75
C MET A 1 17.97 -42.05 -25.64
N GLN A 2 18.34 -40.77 -25.50
CA GLN A 2 19.73 -40.34 -25.33
C GLN A 2 20.00 -40.19 -23.83
N ASP A 3 20.97 -40.95 -23.32
CA ASP A 3 21.39 -40.86 -21.92
C ASP A 3 22.24 -39.61 -21.70
N ILE A 4 21.72 -38.66 -20.92
CA ILE A 4 22.43 -37.47 -20.49
C ILE A 4 23.39 -37.88 -19.37
N LYS A 5 24.69 -37.97 -19.68
CA LYS A 5 25.74 -38.11 -18.67
C LYS A 5 26.05 -36.73 -18.08
N ILE A 6 25.63 -36.52 -16.83
CA ILE A 6 25.98 -35.33 -16.06
C ILE A 6 27.44 -35.45 -15.64
N ASN A 7 28.32 -34.68 -16.28
CA ASN A 7 29.73 -34.59 -15.91
C ASN A 7 29.87 -33.61 -14.74
N ILE A 8 29.92 -34.12 -13.52
CA ILE A 8 30.19 -33.32 -12.32
C ILE A 8 31.71 -33.25 -12.13
N SER A 9 32.33 -32.21 -12.67
CA SER A 9 33.75 -31.92 -12.43
C SER A 9 33.92 -31.28 -11.05
N TYR A 10 34.48 -32.02 -10.10
CA TYR A 10 34.97 -31.45 -8.83
C TYR A 10 36.40 -30.98 -9.02
N SER A 11 36.65 -29.68 -8.99
CA SER A 11 38.00 -29.12 -8.91
C SER A 11 38.48 -29.19 -7.46
N ILE A 12 39.34 -30.15 -7.15
CA ILE A 12 40.05 -30.19 -5.87
C ILE A 12 41.17 -29.16 -5.96
N THR A 13 41.01 -28.00 -5.33
CA THR A 13 42.11 -27.07 -5.08
C THR A 13 43.10 -27.75 -4.13
N THR A 14 44.21 -28.25 -4.65
CA THR A 14 45.32 -28.76 -3.86
C THR A 14 45.99 -27.59 -3.15
N ASN A 15 45.58 -27.33 -1.92
CA ASN A 15 46.23 -26.35 -1.06
C ASN A 15 47.64 -26.84 -0.76
N THR A 16 48.64 -26.06 -1.13
CA THR A 16 50.05 -26.35 -0.91
C THR A 16 50.30 -26.50 0.59
N PHE A 17 50.82 -27.67 0.99
CA PHE A 17 51.29 -27.94 2.35
C PHE A 17 52.39 -26.93 2.70
N SER A 18 52.00 -25.85 3.37
CA SER A 18 52.94 -24.86 3.88
C SER A 18 53.77 -25.52 4.98
N THR A 19 55.08 -25.38 4.88
CA THR A 19 56.12 -25.96 5.72
C THR A 19 55.78 -25.95 7.22
N PRO A 20 56.10 -27.04 7.95
CA PRO A 20 55.66 -27.23 9.33
C PRO A 20 56.37 -26.25 10.28
N GLU A 21 55.59 -25.43 10.99
CA GLU A 21 56.04 -24.73 12.20
C GLU A 21 56.32 -25.76 13.32
N PRO A 22 57.40 -25.63 14.10
CA PRO A 22 58.09 -26.79 14.69
C PRO A 22 57.37 -27.51 15.85
N ASN A 23 56.12 -27.22 16.22
CA ASN A 23 55.52 -27.74 17.47
C ASN A 23 53.98 -27.92 17.50
N GLN A 24 53.28 -28.05 16.36
CA GLN A 24 51.83 -28.28 16.38
C GLN A 24 51.43 -29.67 15.85
N SER A 25 50.62 -30.38 16.65
CA SER A 25 50.02 -31.65 16.26
C SER A 25 49.09 -31.46 15.06
N ILE A 26 49.05 -32.44 14.16
CA ILE A 26 48.17 -32.45 12.96
C ILE A 26 46.70 -32.17 13.36
N SER A 27 46.26 -32.68 14.51
CA SER A 27 44.91 -32.43 15.03
C SER A 27 44.67 -30.96 15.39
N GLN A 28 45.69 -30.25 15.89
CA GLN A 28 45.60 -28.82 16.19
C GLN A 28 45.54 -27.98 14.91
N GLN A 29 46.31 -28.36 13.88
CA GLN A 29 46.28 -27.69 12.57
C GLN A 29 44.91 -27.83 11.89
N LEU A 30 44.32 -29.03 11.94
CA LEU A 30 42.99 -29.27 11.40
C LEU A 30 41.92 -28.44 12.15
N ALA A 31 41.97 -28.44 13.48
CA ALA A 31 41.07 -27.63 14.31
C ALA A 31 41.17 -26.13 13.99
N ASN A 32 42.40 -25.62 13.82
CA ASN A 32 42.64 -24.22 13.46
C ASN A 32 42.10 -23.87 12.06
N THR A 33 42.22 -24.80 11.11
CA THR A 33 41.74 -24.60 9.73
C THR A 33 40.22 -24.59 9.67
N VAL A 34 39.56 -25.54 10.35
CA VAL A 34 38.09 -25.57 10.45
C VAL A 34 37.57 -24.31 11.12
N ARG A 35 38.21 -23.88 12.22
CA ARG A 35 37.86 -22.63 12.90
C ARG A 35 38.01 -21.42 11.98
N LYS A 36 39.11 -21.31 11.24
CA LYS A 36 39.35 -20.19 10.32
C LYS A 36 38.31 -20.14 9.19
N LEU A 37 37.96 -21.29 8.60
CA LEU A 37 36.90 -21.36 7.57
C LEU A 37 35.53 -20.96 8.12
N GLN A 38 35.23 -21.34 9.37
CA GLN A 38 33.98 -20.95 10.03
C GLN A 38 33.95 -19.45 10.36
N GLU A 39 35.06 -18.86 10.80
CA GLU A 39 35.21 -17.43 11.00
C GLU A 39 35.08 -16.65 9.68
N GLU A 40 35.71 -17.11 8.59
CA GLU A 40 35.59 -16.52 7.25
C GLU A 40 34.15 -16.59 6.70
N ALA A 41 33.48 -17.73 6.88
CA ALA A 41 32.08 -17.91 6.50
C ALA A 41 31.15 -16.98 7.29
N ASN A 42 31.34 -16.90 8.61
CA ASN A 42 30.55 -16.03 9.49
C ASN A 42 30.80 -14.53 9.22
N ASN A 43 32.04 -14.14 8.91
CA ASN A 43 32.37 -12.76 8.57
C ASN A 43 31.75 -12.36 7.22
N SER A 44 31.78 -13.26 6.24
CA SER A 44 31.16 -13.03 4.93
C SER A 44 29.64 -12.91 5.03
N SER A 45 28.99 -13.73 5.88
CA SER A 45 27.54 -13.64 6.11
C SER A 45 27.17 -12.34 6.81
N LYS A 46 27.88 -11.96 7.89
CA LYS A 46 27.66 -10.68 8.59
C LYS A 46 27.80 -9.48 7.66
N GLN A 47 28.81 -9.47 6.81
CA GLN A 47 28.98 -8.39 5.82
C GLN A 47 27.82 -8.35 4.81
N SER A 48 27.26 -9.49 4.43
CA SER A 48 26.08 -9.56 3.57
C SER A 48 24.83 -9.04 4.29
N ASP A 49 24.66 -9.41 5.55
CA ASP A 49 23.52 -9.01 6.40
C ASP A 49 23.52 -7.50 6.66
N GLU A 50 24.67 -6.92 7.01
CA GLU A 50 24.84 -5.48 7.18
C GLU A 50 24.51 -4.70 5.89
N LYS A 51 24.96 -5.20 4.73
CA LYS A 51 24.62 -4.60 3.43
C LYS A 51 23.12 -4.68 3.13
N MET A 52 22.48 -5.80 3.47
CA MET A 52 21.04 -5.99 3.30
C MET A 52 20.28 -5.00 4.17
N GLU A 53 20.64 -4.88 5.44
CA GLU A 53 20.01 -3.96 6.39
C GLU A 53 20.18 -2.50 5.97
N ALA A 54 21.40 -2.09 5.58
CA ALA A 54 21.66 -0.74 5.10
C ALA A 54 20.81 -0.40 3.86
N ARG A 55 20.65 -1.36 2.94
CA ARG A 55 19.79 -1.20 1.76
C ARG A 55 18.31 -1.06 2.14
N ILE A 56 17.84 -1.85 3.10
CA ILE A 56 16.46 -1.78 3.60
C ILE A 56 16.21 -0.42 4.25
N GLN A 57 17.08 0.02 5.16
CA GLN A 57 16.96 1.32 5.82
C GLN A 57 16.96 2.47 4.81
N ALA A 58 17.85 2.43 3.81
CA ALA A 58 17.89 3.44 2.75
C ALA A 58 16.59 3.45 1.92
N LYS A 59 16.01 2.28 1.63
CA LYS A 59 14.72 2.19 0.93
C LYS A 59 13.56 2.75 1.75
N ILE A 60 13.48 2.40 3.04
CA ILE A 60 12.45 2.94 3.94
C ILE A 60 12.56 4.46 4.04
N LYS A 61 13.77 4.98 4.28
CA LYS A 61 14.01 6.44 4.37
C LYS A 61 13.64 7.17 3.08
N SER A 62 13.89 6.55 1.92
CA SER A 62 13.49 7.11 0.62
C SER A 62 12.01 6.89 0.27
N GLY A 63 11.23 6.24 1.13
CA GLY A 63 9.80 5.98 0.93
C GLY A 63 9.47 4.82 -0.01
N LYS A 64 10.50 4.15 -0.56
CA LYS A 64 10.35 3.13 -1.61
C LYS A 64 9.86 1.80 -1.07
N LYS A 65 9.17 1.03 -1.92
CA LYS A 65 8.73 -0.34 -1.62
C LYS A 65 9.93 -1.28 -1.43
N LEU A 66 9.89 -2.09 -0.38
CA LEU A 66 10.83 -3.21 -0.20
C LEU A 66 10.47 -4.36 -1.14
N SER A 67 11.48 -5.13 -1.55
CA SER A 67 11.29 -6.39 -2.25
C SER A 67 10.85 -7.49 -1.26
N SER A 68 10.17 -8.54 -1.71
CA SER A 68 9.75 -9.65 -0.83
C SER A 68 10.89 -10.27 -0.03
N LYS A 69 12.10 -10.35 -0.60
CA LYS A 69 13.29 -10.83 0.13
C LYS A 69 13.69 -9.87 1.26
N GLU A 70 13.69 -8.58 0.98
CA GLU A 70 14.02 -7.53 1.94
C GLU A 70 12.97 -7.43 3.06
N GLU A 71 11.70 -7.62 2.71
CA GLU A 71 10.59 -7.63 3.67
C GLU A 71 10.66 -8.82 4.62
N THR A 72 10.93 -10.02 4.07
CA THR A 72 11.09 -11.24 4.88
C THR A 72 12.28 -11.10 5.84
N TYR A 73 13.42 -10.61 5.34
CA TYR A 73 14.58 -10.31 6.18
C TYR A 73 14.25 -9.31 7.28
N LEU A 74 13.57 -8.21 6.94
CA LEU A 74 13.19 -7.18 7.91
C LEU A 74 12.29 -7.74 9.01
N LYS A 75 11.32 -8.59 8.65
CA LYS A 75 10.41 -9.25 9.60
C LYS A 75 11.14 -10.15 10.60
N GLU A 76 12.17 -10.86 10.16
CA GLU A 76 12.94 -11.80 10.99
C GLU A 76 13.95 -11.08 11.88
N HIS A 77 14.63 -10.05 11.35
CA HIS A 77 15.73 -9.38 12.04
C HIS A 77 15.32 -8.15 12.85
N ASN A 78 14.31 -7.39 12.41
CA ASN A 78 13.84 -6.18 13.11
C ASN A 78 12.32 -6.00 12.95
N PRO A 79 11.53 -6.69 13.79
CA PRO A 79 10.06 -6.65 13.71
C PRO A 79 9.47 -5.27 14.03
N GLU A 80 10.15 -4.45 14.83
CA GLU A 80 9.72 -3.09 15.14
C GLU A 80 9.78 -2.19 13.89
N LEU A 81 10.92 -2.20 13.20
CA LEU A 81 11.08 -1.45 11.95
C LEU A 81 10.16 -2.00 10.84
N TYR A 82 9.88 -3.31 10.84
CA TYR A 82 8.88 -3.90 9.93
C TYR A 82 7.48 -3.30 10.13
N MET A 83 7.03 -3.14 11.39
CA MET A 83 5.75 -2.52 11.69
C MET A 83 5.67 -1.08 11.22
N GLN A 84 6.76 -0.30 11.39
CA GLN A 84 6.81 1.08 10.89
C GLN A 84 6.79 1.14 9.37
N TYR A 85 7.51 0.23 8.70
CA TYR A 85 7.42 0.09 7.24
C TYR A 85 5.97 -0.18 6.79
N LEU A 86 5.26 -1.12 7.42
CA LEU A 86 3.86 -1.40 7.08
C LEU A 86 2.95 -0.18 7.29
N ARG A 87 3.17 0.59 8.36
CA ARG A 87 2.44 1.84 8.60
C ARG A 87 2.65 2.84 7.46
N ILE A 88 3.90 3.08 7.05
CA ILE A 88 4.24 3.96 5.93
C ILE A 88 3.54 3.48 4.64
N ARG A 89 3.62 2.17 4.36
CA ARG A 89 3.00 1.58 3.17
C ARG A 89 1.48 1.73 3.17
N LYS A 90 0.82 1.52 4.32
CA LYS A 90 -0.63 1.66 4.46
C LYS A 90 -1.07 3.11 4.26
N MET A 91 -0.33 4.08 4.81
CA MET A 91 -0.61 5.50 4.57
C MET A 91 -0.50 5.85 3.08
N ALA A 92 0.55 5.37 2.42
CA ALA A 92 0.72 5.55 0.97
C ALA A 92 -0.42 4.92 0.15
N GLN A 93 -0.86 3.71 0.51
CA GLN A 93 -1.99 3.05 -0.13
C GLN A 93 -3.31 3.79 0.08
N CYS A 94 -3.59 4.25 1.31
CA CYS A 94 -4.78 5.04 1.59
C CYS A 94 -4.81 6.35 0.79
N LEU A 95 -3.65 7.01 0.62
CA LEU A 95 -3.57 8.19 -0.25
C LEU A 95 -3.85 7.83 -1.70
N GLU A 96 -3.24 6.76 -2.22
CA GLU A 96 -3.45 6.28 -3.59
C GLU A 96 -4.93 5.98 -3.86
N GLU A 97 -5.60 5.30 -2.93
CA GLU A 97 -7.03 5.00 -3.01
C GLU A 97 -7.90 6.26 -3.00
N ARG A 98 -7.60 7.23 -2.13
CA ARG A 98 -8.33 8.51 -2.11
C ARG A 98 -8.16 9.29 -3.41
N LEU A 99 -6.93 9.35 -3.94
CA LEU A 99 -6.64 10.02 -5.20
C LEU A 99 -7.39 9.40 -6.39
N LYS A 100 -7.52 8.07 -6.44
CA LYS A 100 -8.29 7.37 -7.48
C LYS A 100 -9.78 7.76 -7.52
N HIS A 101 -10.35 8.16 -6.38
CA HIS A 101 -11.77 8.54 -6.27
C HIS A 101 -11.99 10.05 -6.31
N ALA A 102 -10.93 10.84 -6.42
CA ALA A 102 -11.03 12.28 -6.54
C ALA A 102 -11.75 12.68 -7.83
N LYS A 103 -12.62 13.68 -7.74
CA LYS A 103 -13.50 14.12 -8.83
C LYS A 103 -12.97 15.35 -9.56
N SER A 104 -12.08 16.12 -8.92
CA SER A 104 -11.47 17.32 -9.49
C SER A 104 -10.02 17.48 -9.06
N LYS A 105 -9.27 18.32 -9.78
CA LYS A 105 -7.89 18.67 -9.41
C LYS A 105 -7.81 19.43 -8.08
N GLU A 106 -8.84 20.20 -7.76
CA GLU A 106 -9.00 20.86 -6.46
C GLU A 106 -9.11 19.84 -5.32
N GLU A 107 -10.00 18.84 -5.46
CA GLU A 107 -10.16 17.77 -4.45
C GLU A 107 -8.86 16.96 -4.27
N VAL A 108 -8.10 16.75 -5.35
CA VAL A 108 -6.76 16.13 -5.26
C VAL A 108 -5.83 16.95 -4.37
N ASN A 109 -5.77 18.27 -4.56
CA ASN A 109 -4.92 19.14 -3.73
C ASN A 109 -5.37 19.14 -2.27
N ASP A 110 -6.68 19.13 -2.01
CA ASP A 110 -7.23 19.05 -0.66
C ASP A 110 -6.87 17.73 0.03
N ILE A 111 -7.03 16.60 -0.66
CA ILE A 111 -6.66 15.27 -0.15
C ILE A 111 -5.17 15.23 0.18
N ILE A 112 -4.32 15.76 -0.70
CA ILE A 112 -2.87 15.86 -0.50
C ILE A 112 -2.59 16.69 0.75
N PHE A 113 -3.12 17.91 0.83
CA PHE A 113 -2.91 18.83 1.94
C PHE A 113 -3.36 18.23 3.28
N GLN A 114 -4.57 17.66 3.34
CA GLN A 114 -5.08 17.00 4.54
C GLN A 114 -4.20 15.83 4.97
N THR A 115 -3.71 15.03 4.01
CA THR A 115 -2.85 13.88 4.32
C THR A 115 -1.51 14.33 4.89
N PHE A 116 -0.86 15.33 4.29
CA PHE A 116 0.41 15.85 4.80
C PHE A 116 0.27 16.49 6.20
N ASN A 117 -0.81 17.24 6.44
CA ASN A 117 -1.06 17.86 7.75
C ASN A 117 -1.45 16.84 8.83
N SER A 118 -1.93 15.65 8.46
CA SER A 118 -2.24 14.59 9.42
C SER A 118 -0.98 13.94 10.02
N ILE A 119 0.19 14.17 9.43
CA ILE A 119 1.47 13.61 9.89
C ILE A 119 1.99 14.49 11.02
N SER A 120 2.24 13.87 12.18
CA SER A 120 2.80 14.58 13.32
C SER A 120 4.24 15.00 13.06
N ASP A 121 4.57 16.25 13.39
CA ASP A 121 5.95 16.76 13.35
C ASP A 121 6.91 16.03 14.31
N LYS A 122 6.36 15.34 15.32
CA LYS A 122 7.13 14.59 16.31
C LYS A 122 7.37 13.12 15.92
N ASP A 123 6.93 12.71 14.74
CA ASP A 123 7.13 11.34 14.26
C ASP A 123 8.57 11.13 13.79
N GLU A 124 9.26 10.13 14.36
CA GLU A 124 10.62 9.75 13.95
C GLU A 124 10.71 9.39 12.46
N TYR A 125 9.65 8.79 11.91
CA TYR A 125 9.58 8.34 10.53
C TYR A 125 8.89 9.34 9.60
N LYS A 126 8.65 10.59 10.04
CA LYS A 126 7.98 11.64 9.26
C LYS A 126 8.55 11.75 7.84
N GLU A 127 9.86 11.86 7.70
CA GLU A 127 10.51 12.01 6.40
C GLU A 127 10.27 10.80 5.48
N ALA A 128 10.30 9.59 6.04
CA ALA A 128 10.03 8.37 5.30
C ALA A 128 8.56 8.31 4.83
N ILE A 129 7.62 8.73 5.69
CA ILE A 129 6.20 8.85 5.35
C ILE A 129 6.02 9.88 4.22
N ILE A 130 6.57 11.08 4.37
CA ILE A 130 6.50 12.16 3.37
C ILE A 130 7.03 11.69 2.02
N ASN A 131 8.19 11.02 2.01
CA ASN A 131 8.78 10.51 0.78
C ASN A 131 7.90 9.45 0.11
N ALA A 132 7.30 8.54 0.87
CA ALA A 132 6.40 7.52 0.34
C ALA A 132 5.11 8.13 -0.23
N LEU A 133 4.55 9.14 0.45
CA LEU A 133 3.38 9.86 -0.05
C LEU A 133 3.70 10.67 -1.31
N ASN A 134 4.84 11.35 -1.34
CA ASN A 134 5.32 12.08 -2.51
C ASN A 134 5.49 11.16 -3.74
N GLU A 135 5.97 9.94 -3.55
CA GLU A 135 6.04 8.93 -4.62
C GLU A 135 4.65 8.66 -5.21
N VAL A 136 3.64 8.42 -4.36
CA VAL A 136 2.25 8.20 -4.78
C VAL A 136 1.65 9.41 -5.48
N VAL A 137 1.85 10.61 -4.94
CA VAL A 137 1.36 11.85 -5.54
C VAL A 137 1.98 12.06 -6.91
N LYS A 138 3.29 11.84 -7.03
CA LYS A 138 4.00 11.95 -8.31
C LYS A 138 3.43 10.95 -9.32
N ASP A 139 3.30 9.68 -8.95
CA ASP A 139 2.77 8.65 -9.83
C ASP A 139 1.34 8.99 -10.28
N PHE A 140 0.51 9.51 -9.38
CA PHE A 140 -0.85 9.92 -9.69
C PHE A 140 -0.91 11.16 -10.60
N GLN A 141 -0.08 12.18 -10.36
CA GLN A 141 -0.03 13.38 -11.19
C GLN A 141 0.38 13.11 -12.63
N HIS A 142 1.21 12.08 -12.86
CA HIS A 142 1.59 11.64 -14.20
C HIS A 142 0.59 10.68 -14.83
N SER A 143 -0.40 10.20 -14.07
CA SER A 143 -1.41 9.27 -14.56
C SER A 143 -2.45 9.94 -15.44
N ASP A 144 -3.00 9.18 -16.40
CA ASP A 144 -4.10 9.64 -17.27
C ASP A 144 -5.35 10.01 -16.45
N ALA A 145 -5.54 9.38 -15.28
CA ALA A 145 -6.67 9.67 -14.40
C ALA A 145 -6.63 11.15 -13.97
N PHE A 146 -5.48 11.65 -13.52
CA PHE A 146 -5.31 13.05 -13.11
C PHE A 146 -5.47 14.02 -14.29
N GLN A 147 -4.97 13.66 -15.48
CA GLN A 147 -5.09 14.51 -16.67
C GLN A 147 -6.55 14.72 -17.10
N LYS A 148 -7.37 13.67 -16.94
CA LYS A 148 -8.82 13.70 -17.26
C LYS A 148 -9.66 14.44 -16.22
N LEU A 149 -9.11 14.74 -15.04
CA LEU A 149 -9.87 15.45 -14.02
C LEU A 149 -10.16 16.90 -14.45
N PRO A 150 -11.41 17.37 -14.26
CA PRO A 150 -11.75 18.78 -14.45
C PRO A 150 -11.01 19.65 -13.44
N ALA A 151 -10.88 20.94 -13.77
CA ALA A 151 -10.13 21.88 -12.95
C ALA A 151 -10.84 22.14 -11.60
N THR A 152 -12.17 22.25 -11.61
CA THR A 152 -12.99 22.55 -10.42
C THR A 152 -13.98 21.43 -10.10
N ASN A 153 -14.42 21.37 -8.84
CA ASN A 153 -15.44 20.40 -8.41
C ASN A 153 -16.81 20.68 -9.06
N GLU A 154 -17.14 21.95 -9.30
CA GLU A 154 -18.41 22.34 -9.94
C GLU A 154 -18.53 21.82 -11.38
N GLU A 155 -17.44 21.86 -12.15
CA GLU A 155 -17.38 21.31 -13.51
C GLU A 155 -17.55 19.77 -13.51
N ALA A 156 -16.99 19.08 -12.50
CA ALA A 156 -17.18 17.64 -12.32
C ALA A 156 -18.64 17.24 -12.07
N LEU A 157 -19.41 18.07 -11.37
CA LEU A 157 -20.83 17.85 -11.10
C LEU A 157 -21.68 18.13 -12.35
N ASN A 158 -21.35 19.15 -13.13
CA ASN A 158 -22.09 19.52 -14.34
C ASN A 158 -21.99 18.46 -15.45
N HIS A 159 -20.85 17.76 -15.58
CA HIS A 159 -20.69 16.67 -16.54
C HIS A 159 -21.46 15.38 -16.18
N LYS A 160 -21.79 15.16 -14.90
CA LYS A 160 -22.61 14.01 -14.49
C LYS A 160 -24.09 14.21 -14.83
N ASN A 161 -24.57 15.46 -14.81
CA ASN A 161 -25.96 15.79 -15.10
C ASN A 161 -26.28 15.85 -16.62
N SER A 162 -25.26 15.98 -17.48
CA SER A 162 -25.44 16.00 -18.94
C SER A 162 -25.66 14.61 -19.58
N ASN A 163 -25.58 13.52 -18.80
CA ASN A 163 -25.67 12.14 -19.30
C ASN A 163 -26.97 11.42 -18.89
N ILE A 164 -28.02 12.17 -18.55
CA ILE A 164 -29.38 11.61 -18.53
C ILE A 164 -29.86 11.63 -19.99
N PRO A 165 -30.05 10.46 -20.65
CA PRO A 165 -30.69 10.46 -21.95
C PRO A 165 -32.13 10.91 -21.73
N ASN A 166 -32.46 12.11 -22.23
CA ASN A 166 -33.82 12.55 -22.36
C ASN A 166 -34.51 11.65 -23.40
N SER A 167 -35.08 10.53 -22.94
CA SER A 167 -35.99 9.71 -23.73
C SER A 167 -37.32 10.43 -23.81
N ASN A 168 -37.46 11.31 -24.80
CA ASN A 168 -38.74 11.88 -25.18
C ASN A 168 -39.71 10.79 -25.69
N ASN A 169 -41.00 11.15 -25.66
CA ASN A 169 -42.21 10.53 -26.23
C ASN A 169 -43.08 9.91 -25.10
N ASP A 170 -44.36 10.24 -24.95
CA ASP A 170 -45.34 10.60 -25.98
C ASP A 170 -46.52 11.35 -25.35
N GLN A 171 -47.18 12.19 -26.14
CA GLN A 171 -48.35 12.95 -25.72
C GLN A 171 -49.54 12.03 -25.37
N ASN A 172 -50.31 12.38 -24.34
CA ASN A 172 -51.76 12.18 -24.33
C ASN A 172 -52.40 13.23 -23.42
N ASP A 173 -53.19 14.10 -24.04
CA ASP A 173 -54.21 14.90 -23.40
C ASP A 173 -55.22 13.98 -22.70
N THR A 174 -55.46 14.16 -21.40
CA THR A 174 -56.80 14.07 -20.79
C THR A 174 -56.74 14.56 -19.34
N ASP A 175 -57.45 15.65 -19.10
CA ASP A 175 -58.04 16.04 -17.82
C ASP A 175 -58.93 14.89 -17.29
N ASP A 176 -58.60 14.35 -16.12
CA ASP A 176 -59.56 14.08 -15.03
C ASP A 176 -58.94 13.21 -13.91
N ARG A 177 -58.91 13.78 -12.70
CA ARG A 177 -59.12 13.11 -11.41
C ARG A 177 -58.32 11.81 -11.11
N ILE A 178 -57.15 11.96 -10.49
CA ILE A 178 -56.39 10.83 -9.92
C ILE A 178 -56.89 10.55 -8.49
N GLU A 179 -57.59 9.43 -8.34
CA GLU A 179 -57.78 8.74 -7.05
C GLU A 179 -56.45 8.22 -6.50
N PRO A 180 -56.26 8.15 -5.17
CA PRO A 180 -55.01 7.70 -4.58
C PRO A 180 -54.90 6.17 -4.68
N SER A 181 -54.17 5.67 -5.68
CA SER A 181 -53.75 4.26 -5.73
C SER A 181 -52.38 4.10 -5.05
N GLU A 182 -52.36 3.31 -3.98
CA GLU A 182 -51.18 2.86 -3.25
C GLU A 182 -50.26 2.00 -4.14
N HIS A 183 -49.10 2.55 -4.53
CA HIS A 183 -47.78 1.88 -4.66
C HIS A 183 -46.89 2.64 -5.65
N ASP A 184 -46.29 3.73 -5.18
CA ASP A 184 -44.97 4.16 -5.65
C ASP A 184 -44.15 4.48 -4.40
N PHE A 185 -43.41 3.47 -3.91
CA PHE A 185 -42.47 3.67 -2.82
C PHE A 185 -41.25 4.39 -3.41
N ASP A 186 -41.20 5.72 -3.25
CA ASP A 186 -40.06 6.55 -3.64
C ASP A 186 -38.98 6.48 -2.54
N PRO A 187 -37.87 5.75 -2.76
CA PRO A 187 -36.82 5.58 -1.76
C PRO A 187 -36.05 6.87 -1.44
N MET A 188 -36.28 7.97 -2.17
CA MET A 188 -35.71 9.28 -1.84
C MET A 188 -36.57 10.09 -0.86
N THR A 189 -37.82 9.69 -0.64
CA THR A 189 -38.72 10.32 0.35
C THR A 189 -38.73 9.59 1.70
N TRP A 190 -38.19 8.38 1.76
CA TRP A 190 -38.13 7.58 2.98
C TRP A 190 -36.90 7.95 3.83
N SER A 191 -37.14 8.66 4.93
CA SER A 191 -36.16 8.84 6.00
C SER A 191 -36.42 7.78 7.07
N PRO A 192 -35.41 7.00 7.51
CA PRO A 192 -35.58 5.97 8.55
C PRO A 192 -36.15 6.49 9.89
N LEU A 193 -36.19 7.81 10.08
CA LEU A 193 -36.78 8.47 11.26
C LEU A 193 -38.32 8.53 11.21
N GLN A 194 -38.95 8.40 10.04
CA GLN A 194 -40.40 8.52 9.89
C GLN A 194 -41.14 7.31 10.46
N ASP A 195 -40.59 6.10 10.29
CA ASP A 195 -41.13 4.86 10.87
C ASP A 195 -41.21 4.92 12.41
N VAL A 196 -40.30 5.67 13.05
CA VAL A 196 -40.30 5.87 14.50
C VAL A 196 -41.40 6.86 14.93
N ILE A 197 -41.68 7.87 14.11
CA ILE A 197 -42.71 8.88 14.37
C ILE A 197 -44.10 8.26 14.18
N ASP A 198 -44.30 7.46 13.13
CA ASP A 198 -45.56 6.77 12.85
C ASP A 198 -45.85 5.63 13.85
N ALA A 199 -44.80 5.08 14.50
CA ALA A 199 -44.94 4.09 15.55
C ALA A 199 -45.23 4.69 16.94
N MET A 200 -45.30 6.02 17.08
CA MET A 200 -45.69 6.63 18.35
C MET A 200 -47.20 6.46 18.58
N PRO A 201 -47.64 5.90 19.73
CA PRO A 201 -49.06 5.88 20.06
C PRO A 201 -49.56 7.32 20.20
N THR A 202 -50.55 7.69 19.38
CA THR A 202 -51.26 8.97 19.53
C THR A 202 -52.07 8.93 20.81
N PHE A 203 -51.71 9.75 21.79
CA PHE A 203 -52.49 9.92 23.01
C PHE A 203 -53.66 10.87 22.75
N ASP A 204 -54.86 10.34 22.63
CA ASP A 204 -56.09 11.13 22.68
C ASP A 204 -56.29 11.66 24.11
N MET A 205 -55.94 12.93 24.35
CA MET A 205 -56.42 13.67 25.53
C MET A 205 -57.83 14.19 25.23
N SER A 206 -58.84 13.35 25.45
CA SER A 206 -60.22 13.80 25.60
C SER A 206 -60.45 14.20 27.06
N SER A 207 -60.81 15.46 27.30
CA SER A 207 -61.44 15.94 28.54
C SER A 207 -62.42 17.04 28.17
#